data_AF-A0A376MA07-F1
#
_entry.id   AF-A0A376MA07-F1
#
_cell.length_a   1.000
_cell.length_b   1.000
_cell.length_c   1.000
_cell.angle_alpha   90.00
_cell.angle_beta   90.00
_cell.angle_gamma   90.00
#
_symmetry.space_group_name_H-M   'P 1'
#
loop_
_entity.id
_entity.type
_entity.pdbx_description
1 polymer ?
#
loop_
_entity_poly.entity_id
_entity_poly.type
_entity_poly.pdbx_seq_one_letter_code
_entity_poly.pdbx_strand_id
1 'polypeptide(L)'
;MQWRRCKVITRDFLMNADCKTAFGAIEESLLWSAEQRAASLAATLACRPDEGPVWIFGYGSLMWNPALEFTESCTGTLVGWHRAFCLRLTAGRGTAHQPGRMLALKEGGRTTGVAYRLPEETLEQELTLLWKREMITGCYLPT
;
A
#
# COMPACT_ATOMS: atom_id res chain seq x y z
N MET A 1 -20.51 19.98 9.82
CA MET A 1 -19.95 18.74 9.25
C MET A 1 -18.64 18.44 9.94
N GLN A 2 -18.65 17.49 10.86
CA GLN A 2 -17.47 17.14 11.67
C GLN A 2 -16.60 16.22 10.83
N TRP A 3 -15.57 16.77 10.19
CA TRP A 3 -14.53 15.98 9.56
C TRP A 3 -13.91 15.09 10.65
N ARG A 4 -14.21 13.80 10.65
CA ARG A 4 -13.51 12.85 11.52
C ARG A 4 -12.04 12.96 11.16
N ARG A 5 -11.20 13.38 12.12
CA ARG A 5 -9.73 13.34 11.97
C ARG A 5 -9.37 11.93 11.53
N CYS A 6 -8.97 11.76 10.28
CA CYS A 6 -8.42 10.50 9.81
C CYS A 6 -7.14 10.30 10.62
N LYS A 7 -7.10 9.29 11.49
CA LYS A 7 -5.93 9.00 12.34
C LYS A 7 -4.73 8.85 11.41
N VAL A 8 -3.69 9.66 11.61
CA VAL A 8 -2.47 9.57 10.79
C VAL A 8 -1.87 8.18 11.02
N ILE A 9 -1.68 7.43 9.94
CA ILE A 9 -1.02 6.12 10.01
C ILE A 9 0.45 6.38 10.25
N THR A 10 0.96 6.04 11.42
CA THR A 10 2.39 6.13 11.77
C THR A 10 3.03 4.75 11.65
N ARG A 11 4.36 4.71 11.50
CA ARG A 11 5.12 3.46 11.50
C ARG A 11 4.93 2.69 12.81
N ASP A 12 5.03 3.37 13.95
CA ASP A 12 4.76 2.79 15.28
C ASP A 12 3.36 2.19 15.38
N PHE A 13 2.36 2.85 14.78
CA PHE A 13 1.01 2.31 14.73
C PHE A 13 0.95 1.04 13.88
N LEU A 14 1.60 0.99 12.73
CA LEU A 14 1.66 -0.22 11.90
C LEU A 14 2.40 -1.36 12.61
N MET A 15 3.43 -1.09 13.40
CA MET A 15 4.12 -2.11 14.19
C MET A 15 3.20 -2.74 15.24
N ASN A 16 2.46 -1.92 15.98
CA ASN A 16 1.73 -2.35 17.17
C ASN A 16 0.25 -2.68 16.96
N ALA A 17 -0.39 -2.11 15.94
CA ALA A 17 -1.84 -2.23 15.76
C ALA A 17 -2.22 -3.44 14.90
N ASP A 18 -3.30 -4.13 15.23
CA ASP A 18 -3.88 -5.11 14.32
C ASP A 18 -4.58 -4.43 13.14
N CYS A 19 -4.61 -5.10 11.98
CA CYS A 19 -5.27 -4.57 10.77
C CYS A 19 -6.73 -4.15 11.03
N LYS A 20 -7.39 -4.80 11.99
CA LYS A 20 -8.75 -4.51 12.45
C LYS A 20 -8.93 -3.09 13.00
N THR A 21 -7.91 -2.49 13.61
CA THR A 21 -7.99 -1.14 14.20
C THR A 21 -7.58 -0.03 13.25
N ALA A 22 -6.89 -0.35 12.16
CA ALA A 22 -6.27 0.62 11.26
C ALA A 22 -7.22 1.23 10.23
N PHE A 23 -8.25 0.49 9.79
CA PHE A 23 -9.04 0.86 8.60
C PHE A 23 -10.56 0.80 8.82
N GLY A 24 -11.06 1.35 9.92
CA GLY A 24 -12.51 1.57 10.14
C GLY A 24 -13.37 0.29 10.03
N ALA A 25 -14.65 0.46 9.65
CA ALA A 25 -15.61 -0.65 9.50
C ALA A 25 -15.47 -1.32 8.14
N ILE A 26 -14.39 -2.07 7.93
CA ILE A 26 -14.30 -3.06 6.85
C ILE A 26 -14.82 -4.38 7.41
N GLU A 27 -15.66 -5.10 6.64
CA GLU A 27 -16.09 -6.45 7.04
C GLU A 27 -14.88 -7.36 7.23
N GLU A 28 -14.85 -8.07 8.34
CA GLU A 28 -13.71 -8.91 8.73
C GLU A 28 -13.40 -10.00 7.70
N SER A 29 -14.43 -10.52 7.03
CA SER A 29 -14.30 -11.51 5.95
C SER A 29 -13.52 -11.02 4.73
N LEU A 30 -13.41 -9.71 4.52
CA LEU A 30 -12.65 -9.11 3.43
C LEU A 30 -11.18 -8.88 3.79
N LEU A 31 -10.84 -8.94 5.08
CA LEU A 31 -9.48 -8.71 5.54
C LEU A 31 -8.63 -9.95 5.32
N TRP A 32 -7.50 -9.80 4.65
CA TRP A 32 -6.48 -10.83 4.62
C TRP A 32 -5.95 -11.11 6.03
N SER A 33 -5.64 -12.37 6.31
CA SER A 33 -4.94 -12.77 7.53
C SER A 33 -3.47 -12.29 7.51
N ALA A 34 -2.78 -12.41 8.64
CA ALA A 34 -1.34 -12.12 8.68
C ALA A 34 -0.55 -13.08 7.78
N GLU A 35 -0.95 -14.35 7.76
CA GLU A 35 -0.37 -15.42 6.96
C GLU A 35 -0.58 -15.17 5.47
N GLN A 36 -1.77 -14.73 5.05
CA GLN A 36 -2.04 -14.40 3.65
C GLN A 36 -1.17 -13.23 3.16
N ARG A 37 -1.01 -12.19 3.98
CA ARG A 37 -0.09 -11.08 3.66
C ARG A 37 1.37 -11.55 3.58
N ALA A 38 1.82 -12.35 4.53
CA ALA A 38 3.17 -12.89 4.55
C ALA A 38 3.44 -13.78 3.32
N ALA A 39 2.49 -14.65 2.95
CA ALA A 39 2.60 -15.49 1.76
C ALA A 39 2.65 -14.66 0.47
N SER A 40 1.83 -13.60 0.35
CA SER A 40 1.87 -12.67 -0.78
C SER A 40 3.20 -11.94 -0.87
N LEU A 41 3.75 -11.47 0.25
CA LEU A 41 5.05 -10.83 0.30
C LEU A 41 6.18 -11.79 -0.12
N ALA A 42 6.19 -13.00 0.45
CA ALA A 42 7.18 -14.02 0.11
C ALA A 42 7.12 -14.40 -1.38
N ALA A 43 5.92 -14.57 -1.95
CA ALA A 43 5.76 -14.83 -3.38
C ALA A 43 6.25 -13.66 -4.25
N THR A 44 6.03 -12.42 -3.81
CA THR A 44 6.53 -11.23 -4.52
C THR A 44 8.05 -11.19 -4.51
N LEU A 45 8.68 -11.41 -3.35
CA LEU A 45 10.13 -11.43 -3.22
C LEU A 45 10.79 -12.60 -3.96
N ALA A 46 10.11 -13.75 -4.08
CA ALA A 46 10.61 -14.89 -4.84
C ALA A 46 10.63 -14.65 -6.36
N CYS A 47 9.76 -13.77 -6.87
CA CYS A 47 9.70 -13.39 -8.28
C CYS A 47 10.63 -12.20 -8.61
N ARG A 48 11.41 -11.74 -7.64
CA ARG A 48 12.31 -10.61 -7.81
C ARG A 48 13.35 -10.90 -8.91
N PRO A 49 13.56 -9.97 -9.88
CA PRO A 49 14.41 -10.24 -11.04
C PRO A 49 15.90 -10.34 -10.69
N ASP A 50 16.35 -9.67 -9.63
CA ASP A 50 17.74 -9.62 -9.19
C ASP A 50 17.84 -9.38 -7.67
N GLU A 51 19.05 -9.44 -7.12
CA GLU A 51 19.33 -9.12 -5.71
C GLU A 51 19.64 -7.63 -5.47
N GLY A 52 19.20 -6.73 -6.36
CA GLY A 52 19.54 -5.31 -6.26
C GLY A 52 18.92 -4.59 -5.05
N PRO A 53 18.80 -3.24 -5.09
CA PRO A 53 18.01 -2.50 -4.10
C PRO A 53 16.50 -2.57 -4.41
N VAL A 54 15.66 -2.64 -3.37
CA VAL A 54 14.19 -2.58 -3.52
C VAL A 54 13.71 -1.15 -3.45
N TRP A 55 12.85 -0.78 -4.40
CA TRP A 55 12.24 0.54 -4.48
C TRP A 55 10.71 0.45 -4.42
N ILE A 56 10.10 1.33 -3.63
CA ILE A 56 8.64 1.48 -3.55
C ILE A 56 8.23 2.74 -4.29
N PHE A 57 7.41 2.60 -5.32
CA PHE A 57 6.85 3.74 -6.04
C PHE A 57 5.52 4.18 -5.43
N GLY A 58 5.54 5.31 -4.72
CA GLY A 58 4.35 5.98 -4.22
C GLY A 58 3.68 6.85 -5.29
N TYR A 59 2.43 6.53 -5.62
CA TYR A 59 1.59 7.31 -6.56
C TYR A 59 0.35 7.94 -5.90
N GLY A 60 0.13 7.67 -4.61
CA GLY A 60 -1.05 8.10 -3.85
C GLY A 60 -0.70 8.55 -2.44
N SER A 61 -1.32 7.95 -1.43
CA SER A 61 -1.13 8.31 -0.02
C SER A 61 0.34 8.24 0.44
N LEU A 62 1.11 7.30 -0.11
CA LEU A 62 2.54 7.13 0.18
C LEU A 62 3.39 8.35 -0.15
N MET A 63 2.99 9.16 -1.14
CA MET A 63 3.71 10.40 -1.50
C MET A 63 3.71 11.43 -0.37
N TRP A 64 2.69 11.40 0.49
CA TRP A 64 2.48 12.38 1.57
C TRP A 64 2.76 11.81 2.95
N ASN A 65 2.58 10.50 3.11
CA ASN A 65 2.85 9.78 4.33
C ASN A 65 3.32 8.37 3.96
N PRO A 66 4.64 8.11 3.82
CA PRO A 66 5.16 6.80 3.47
C PRO A 66 5.03 5.80 4.63
N ALA A 67 5.17 6.27 5.88
CA ALA A 67 5.11 5.46 7.10
C ALA A 67 6.03 4.21 7.08
N LEU A 68 7.19 4.35 6.42
CA LEU A 68 8.26 3.36 6.32
C LEU A 68 9.62 4.05 6.47
N GLU A 69 10.64 3.29 6.82
CA GLU A 69 12.04 3.71 6.74
C GLU A 69 12.56 3.56 5.32
N PHE A 70 13.36 4.53 4.87
CA PHE A 70 13.97 4.54 3.55
C PHE A 70 15.34 5.21 3.61
N THR A 71 16.29 4.74 2.79
CA THR A 71 17.63 5.31 2.70
C THR A 71 17.73 6.43 1.68
N GLU A 72 16.83 6.42 0.69
CA GLU A 72 16.81 7.40 -0.39
C GLU A 72 15.37 7.63 -0.87
N SER A 73 15.06 8.85 -1.28
CA SER A 73 13.81 9.15 -1.99
C SER A 73 14.05 10.08 -3.17
N CYS A 74 13.43 9.79 -4.31
CA CYS A 74 13.54 10.64 -5.49
C CYS A 74 12.19 10.74 -6.23
N THR A 75 12.03 11.77 -7.06
CA THR A 75 10.86 11.86 -7.94
C THR A 75 11.05 10.88 -9.10
N GLY A 76 10.09 9.99 -9.30
CA GLY A 76 10.10 8.99 -10.37
C GLY A 76 8.94 9.20 -11.34
N THR A 77 9.10 8.80 -12.60
CA THR A 77 8.00 8.75 -13.58
C THR A 77 7.84 7.34 -14.09
N LEU A 78 6.64 6.77 -13.89
CA LEU A 78 6.25 5.53 -14.54
C LEU A 78 5.65 5.84 -15.91
N VAL A 79 6.26 5.27 -16.95
CA VAL A 79 5.76 5.31 -18.33
C VAL A 79 4.91 4.07 -18.57
N GLY A 80 3.81 4.22 -19.31
CA GLY A 80 2.86 3.14 -19.54
C GLY A 80 1.84 2.96 -18.42
N TRP A 81 1.84 3.85 -17.42
CA TRP A 81 0.89 3.83 -16.30
C TRP A 81 0.41 5.24 -15.97
N HIS A 82 -0.86 5.38 -15.61
CA HIS A 82 -1.42 6.64 -15.11
C HIS A 82 -2.29 6.41 -13.87
N ARG A 83 -2.52 7.47 -13.10
CA ARG A 83 -3.38 7.41 -11.92
C ARG A 83 -4.83 7.55 -12.33
N ALA A 84 -5.68 6.64 -11.85
CA ALA A 84 -7.12 6.67 -12.08
C ALA A 84 -7.87 6.22 -10.81
N PHE A 85 -9.07 6.76 -10.59
CA PHE A 85 -9.97 6.27 -9.53
C PHE A 85 -10.67 4.98 -9.99
N CYS A 86 -9.90 3.91 -10.18
CA CYS A 86 -10.36 2.65 -10.77
C CYS A 86 -10.43 1.48 -9.79
N LEU A 87 -9.93 1.63 -8.56
CA LEU A 87 -10.06 0.57 -7.56
C LEU A 87 -11.46 0.60 -6.96
N ARG A 88 -12.27 -0.45 -7.21
CA ARG A 88 -13.63 -0.58 -6.67
C ARG A 88 -13.56 -0.96 -5.19
N LEU A 89 -14.22 -0.18 -4.35
CA LEU A 89 -14.28 -0.43 -2.91
C LEU A 89 -15.72 -0.76 -2.50
N THR A 90 -15.92 -1.92 -1.88
CA THR A 90 -17.22 -2.31 -1.29
C THR A 90 -17.24 -2.15 0.23
N ALA A 91 -16.15 -1.66 0.81
CA ALA A 91 -16.00 -1.37 2.23
C ALA A 91 -15.11 -0.13 2.46
N GLY A 92 -15.13 0.44 3.67
CA GLY A 92 -14.34 1.61 4.04
C GLY A 92 -14.86 2.91 3.43
N ARG A 93 -14.36 3.30 2.24
CA ARG A 93 -14.80 4.50 1.49
C ARG A 93 -15.96 4.21 0.52
N GLY A 94 -16.65 3.11 0.74
CA GLY A 94 -17.81 2.65 -0.03
C GLY A 94 -18.56 1.56 0.73
N THR A 95 -19.67 1.09 0.18
CA THR A 95 -20.46 -0.01 0.73
C THR A 95 -20.76 -1.04 -0.36
N ALA A 96 -21.28 -2.21 0.03
CA ALA A 96 -21.72 -3.22 -0.93
C ALA A 96 -22.77 -2.68 -1.91
N HIS A 97 -23.73 -1.87 -1.41
CA HIS A 97 -24.81 -1.28 -2.21
C HIS A 97 -24.40 -0.01 -2.95
N GLN A 98 -23.42 0.74 -2.44
CA GLN A 98 -22.88 1.96 -3.06
C GLN A 98 -21.35 1.89 -3.07
N PRO A 99 -20.76 1.20 -4.05
CA PRO A 99 -19.32 1.01 -4.11
C PRO A 99 -18.58 2.33 -4.33
N GLY A 100 -17.54 2.54 -3.53
CA GLY A 100 -16.61 3.65 -3.68
C GLY A 100 -15.58 3.42 -4.79
N ARG A 101 -14.75 4.43 -5.00
CA ARG A 101 -13.56 4.35 -5.85
C ARG A 101 -12.35 4.93 -5.13
N MET A 102 -11.20 4.28 -5.29
CA MET A 102 -9.91 4.77 -4.82
C MET A 102 -8.93 4.87 -5.98
N LEU A 103 -7.97 5.78 -5.81
CA LEU A 103 -6.87 5.98 -6.74
C LEU A 103 -6.00 4.72 -6.82
N ALA A 104 -5.74 4.23 -8.03
CA ALA A 104 -4.81 3.18 -8.33
C ALA A 104 -4.08 3.49 -9.65
N LEU A 105 -3.13 2.64 -10.03
CA LEU A 105 -2.51 2.69 -11.35
C LEU A 105 -3.35 1.92 -12.37
N LYS A 106 -3.47 2.48 -13.56
CA LYS A 106 -4.07 1.83 -14.73
C LYS A 106 -3.11 1.93 -15.91
N GLU A 107 -3.06 0.88 -16.72
CA GLU A 107 -2.23 0.82 -17.92
C GLU A 107 -2.50 1.99 -18.88
N GLY A 108 -1.44 2.41 -19.57
CA GLY A 108 -1.39 3.53 -20.50
C GLY A 108 -0.93 4.84 -19.84
N GLY A 109 -0.45 5.77 -20.67
CA GLY A 109 -0.07 7.12 -20.25
C GLY A 109 1.26 7.20 -19.51
N ARG A 110 1.34 8.16 -18.57
CA ARG A 110 2.50 8.34 -17.68
C ARG A 110 2.04 8.98 -16.37
N THR A 111 2.75 8.71 -15.27
CA THR A 111 2.52 9.41 -14.00
C THR A 111 3.81 9.63 -13.24
N THR A 112 3.88 10.77 -12.56
CA THR A 112 4.96 11.11 -11.65
C THR A 112 4.54 10.82 -10.22
N GLY A 113 5.49 10.33 -9.43
CA GLY A 113 5.33 9.96 -8.03
C GLY A 113 6.65 10.07 -7.30
N VAL A 114 6.74 9.43 -6.13
CA VAL A 114 7.98 9.38 -5.33
C VAL A 114 8.44 7.94 -5.23
N ALA A 115 9.69 7.65 -5.54
CA ALA A 115 10.32 6.36 -5.33
C ALA A 115 11.10 6.40 -4.01
N TYR A 116 10.94 5.38 -3.17
CA TYR A 116 11.64 5.23 -1.90
C TYR A 116 12.50 3.97 -1.94
N ARG A 117 13.81 4.09 -1.70
CA ARG A 117 14.72 2.95 -1.57
C ARG A 117 14.69 2.43 -0.15
N LEU A 118 14.35 1.15 0.02
CA LEU A 118 14.34 0.53 1.34
C LEU A 118 15.77 0.20 1.80
N PRO A 119 16.08 0.26 3.12
CA PRO A 119 17.32 -0.25 3.67
C PRO A 119 17.37 -1.77 3.50
N GLU A 120 18.53 -2.33 3.14
CA GLU A 120 18.67 -3.79 2.97
C GLU A 120 18.56 -4.51 4.33
N GLU A 121 19.07 -3.90 5.39
CA GLU A 121 19.11 -4.49 6.73
C GLU A 121 17.73 -4.66 7.35
N THR A 122 16.76 -3.82 6.96
CA THR A 122 15.38 -3.83 7.47
C THR A 122 14.34 -4.09 6.38
N LEU A 123 14.78 -4.57 5.21
CA LEU A 123 13.95 -4.71 4.01
C LEU A 123 12.65 -5.49 4.27
N GLU A 124 12.76 -6.71 4.80
CA GLU A 124 11.59 -7.56 5.07
C GLU A 124 10.65 -6.95 6.11
N GLN A 125 11.20 -6.27 7.11
CA GLN A 125 10.42 -5.59 8.14
C GLN A 125 9.61 -4.44 7.54
N GLU A 126 10.24 -3.57 6.74
CA GLU A 126 9.56 -2.44 6.10
C GLU A 126 8.52 -2.90 5.08
N LEU A 127 8.82 -3.95 4.30
CA LEU A 127 7.84 -4.55 3.39
C LEU A 127 6.67 -5.17 4.14
N THR A 128 6.90 -5.81 5.28
CA THR A 128 5.83 -6.35 6.13
C THR A 128 4.89 -5.24 6.61
N LEU A 129 5.44 -4.10 7.05
CA LEU A 129 4.65 -2.93 7.45
C LEU A 129 3.88 -2.33 6.28
N LEU A 130 4.50 -2.24 5.10
CA LEU A 130 3.85 -1.79 3.88
C LEU A 130 2.70 -2.72 3.46
N TRP A 131 2.89 -4.04 3.49
CA TRP A 131 1.83 -5.00 3.19
C TRP A 131 0.68 -4.91 4.20
N LYS A 132 0.98 -4.70 5.48
CA LYS A 132 -0.03 -4.48 6.51
C LYS A 132 -0.88 -3.23 6.23
N ARG A 133 -0.26 -2.19 5.66
CA ARG A 133 -0.92 -0.94 5.30
C ARG A 133 -1.71 -1.02 3.99
N GLU A 134 -1.17 -1.62 2.94
CA GLU A 134 -1.73 -1.52 1.57
C GLU A 134 -2.43 -2.82 1.14
N MET A 135 -1.97 -4.00 1.58
CA MET A 135 -2.51 -5.32 1.22
C MET A 135 -3.54 -5.84 2.24
N ILE A 136 -4.39 -4.94 2.75
CA ILE A 136 -5.40 -5.26 3.77
C ILE A 136 -6.43 -6.26 3.23
N THR A 137 -6.82 -6.09 1.96
CA THR A 137 -7.84 -6.90 1.28
C THR A 137 -7.28 -7.62 0.04
N GLY A 138 -5.96 -7.55 -0.17
CA GLY A 138 -5.33 -8.08 -1.39
C GLY A 138 -5.66 -7.32 -2.66
N CYS A 139 -5.98 -6.03 -2.56
CA CYS A 139 -6.49 -5.23 -3.66
C CYS A 139 -5.43 -4.77 -4.67
N TYR A 140 -4.14 -4.98 -4.38
CA TYR A 140 -3.04 -4.65 -5.28
C TYR A 140 -2.31 -5.90 -5.77
N LEU A 141 -1.68 -5.76 -6.95
CA LEU A 141 -0.79 -6.74 -7.55
C LEU A 141 0.63 -6.14 -7.56
N PRO A 142 1.52 -6.58 -6.66
CA PRO A 142 2.93 -6.20 -6.69
C PRO A 142 3.62 -6.73 -7.95
N THR A 143 4.57 -5.97 -8.50
CA THR A 143 5.34 -6.28 -9.71
C THR A 143 6.80 -5.90 -9.55
#